data_AF-A0A967I4G0-F1
#
_entry.id   AF-A0A967I4G0-F1
#
_cell.length_a   1.000
_cell.length_b   1.000
_cell.length_c   1.000
_cell.angle_alpha   90.00
_cell.angle_beta   90.00
_cell.angle_gamma   90.00
#
_symmetry.space_group_name_H-M   'P 1'
#
loop_
_entity.id
_entity.type
_entity.pdbx_description
1 polymer ?
#
loop_
_entity_poly.entity_id
_entity_poly.type
_entity_poly.pdbx_seq_one_letter_code
_entity_poly.pdbx_strand_id
1 'polypeptide(L)'
;MGRINREIIEEVRAAANIVDIVGSYVSLRKRGKNYMGLCPFHGEKDPSFTVSDEKQIFHCFGCGASGSVFDFLMRSRNLSFAEAVKELANRYSIPLPQRQETGREKRMRELAERLRRVNELAAAYFNQVLLDENSGGAALTYLQSRGMGPEVIQDFQLGYAPQSWDGLKRYLLSRKVDLKTAVQAGLLVKKSERDCYDRFRHRLMFPIKDMR
;
A
#
# COMPACT_ATOMS: atom_id res chain seq x y z
N MET A 1 -11.23 -12.06 10.23
CA MET A 1 -11.21 -12.95 9.03
C MET A 1 -12.43 -13.85 9.11
N GLY A 2 -13.10 -14.12 7.98
CA GLY A 2 -14.03 -15.27 7.94
C GLY A 2 -13.21 -16.53 8.17
N ARG A 3 -13.81 -17.57 8.77
CA ARG A 3 -13.12 -18.85 8.98
C ARG A 3 -12.80 -19.39 7.58
N ILE A 4 -11.53 -19.38 7.18
CA ILE A 4 -11.11 -19.95 5.90
C ILE A 4 -11.41 -21.45 6.00
N ASN A 5 -12.30 -21.95 5.13
CA ASN A 5 -12.66 -23.36 5.16
C ASN A 5 -11.42 -24.20 4.80
N ARG A 6 -11.31 -25.38 5.41
CA ARG A 6 -10.20 -26.30 5.17
C ARG A 6 -10.06 -26.63 3.69
N GLU A 7 -11.18 -26.84 3.00
CA GLU A 7 -11.24 -27.07 1.54
C GLU A 7 -10.49 -26.01 0.74
N ILE A 8 -10.65 -24.73 1.08
CA ILE A 8 -10.01 -23.61 0.37
C ILE A 8 -8.52 -23.56 0.68
N ILE A 9 -8.10 -23.91 1.90
CA ILE A 9 -6.68 -24.02 2.24
C ILE A 9 -6.03 -25.15 1.43
N GLU A 10 -6.73 -26.29 1.26
CA GLU A 10 -6.27 -27.40 0.42
C GLU A 10 -6.19 -26.99 -1.05
N GLU A 11 -7.21 -26.29 -1.58
CA GLU A 11 -7.23 -25.79 -2.96
C GLU A 11 -6.05 -24.85 -3.24
N VAL A 12 -5.82 -23.88 -2.34
CA VAL A 12 -4.68 -22.95 -2.43
C VAL A 12 -3.35 -23.71 -2.37
N ARG A 13 -3.24 -24.72 -1.51
CA ARG A 13 -2.02 -25.54 -1.43
C ARG A 13 -1.79 -26.36 -2.69
N ALA A 14 -2.84 -26.94 -3.27
CA ALA A 14 -2.76 -27.76 -4.46
C ALA A 14 -2.38 -26.93 -5.71
N ALA A 15 -2.84 -25.68 -5.79
CA ALA A 15 -2.46 -24.77 -6.87
C ALA A 15 -1.01 -24.25 -6.75
N ALA A 16 -0.49 -24.15 -5.52
CA ALA A 16 0.80 -23.55 -5.24
C ALA A 16 1.96 -24.56 -5.34
N ASN A 17 2.60 -24.65 -6.51
CA ASN A 17 3.84 -25.41 -6.65
C ASN A 17 4.97 -24.74 -5.85
N ILE A 18 5.51 -25.45 -4.86
CA ILE A 18 6.54 -24.92 -3.96
C ILE A 18 7.84 -24.55 -4.70
N VAL A 19 8.21 -25.27 -5.76
CA VAL A 19 9.42 -25.00 -6.56
C VAL A 19 9.29 -23.65 -7.26
N ASP A 20 8.13 -23.35 -7.82
CA ASP A 20 7.87 -22.07 -8.50
C ASP A 20 7.83 -20.91 -7.51
N ILE A 21 7.20 -21.11 -6.36
CA ILE A 21 7.14 -20.10 -5.31
C ILE A 21 8.55 -19.82 -4.80
N VAL A 22 9.29 -20.82 -4.31
CA VAL A 22 10.65 -20.62 -3.79
C VAL A 22 11.60 -20.10 -4.87
N GLY A 23 11.51 -20.63 -6.09
CA GLY A 23 12.35 -20.24 -7.23
C GLY A 23 12.23 -18.77 -7.59
N SER A 24 11.10 -18.12 -7.25
CA SER A 24 10.94 -16.67 -7.41
C SER A 24 11.71 -15.83 -6.38
N TYR A 25 12.18 -16.44 -5.28
CA TYR A 25 12.96 -15.78 -4.23
C TYR A 25 14.43 -16.19 -4.22
N VAL A 26 14.73 -17.44 -4.61
CA VAL A 26 16.05 -18.03 -4.51
C VAL A 26 16.38 -18.76 -5.80
N SER A 27 17.62 -18.61 -6.28
CA SER A 27 18.09 -19.39 -7.42
C SER A 27 18.22 -20.87 -7.02
N LEU A 28 17.34 -21.69 -7.59
CA LEU A 28 17.30 -23.14 -7.39
C LEU A 28 17.95 -23.87 -8.57
N ARG A 29 18.81 -24.84 -8.29
CA ARG A 29 19.38 -25.75 -9.29
C ARG A 29 18.89 -27.18 -9.06
N LYS A 30 18.45 -27.84 -10.13
CA LYS A 30 17.99 -29.23 -10.04
C LYS A 30 19.16 -30.18 -9.73
N ARG A 31 18.98 -31.03 -8.73
CA ARG A 31 19.95 -32.06 -8.31
C ARG A 31 19.21 -33.37 -8.03
N GLY A 32 19.25 -34.28 -9.00
CA GLY A 32 18.45 -35.50 -8.96
C GLY A 32 16.95 -35.18 -9.01
N LYS A 33 16.20 -35.64 -8.00
CA LYS A 33 14.76 -35.42 -7.87
C LYS A 33 14.38 -34.11 -7.18
N ASN A 34 15.33 -33.43 -6.55
CA ASN A 34 15.10 -32.22 -5.76
C ASN A 34 15.77 -31.01 -6.40
N TYR A 35 15.47 -29.83 -5.87
CA TYR A 35 16.10 -28.57 -6.20
C TYR A 35 16.90 -28.07 -5.00
N MET A 36 18.05 -27.45 -5.25
CA MET A 36 18.97 -27.00 -4.21
C MET A 36 19.40 -25.55 -4.46
N GLY A 37 19.54 -24.76 -3.39
CA GLY A 37 19.98 -23.36 -3.44
C GLY A 37 20.55 -22.90 -2.10
N LEU A 38 20.93 -21.61 -2.02
CA LEU A 38 21.31 -20.98 -0.77
C LEU A 38 20.07 -20.70 0.07
N CYS A 39 20.15 -20.91 1.39
CA CYS A 39 19.03 -20.62 2.27
C CYS A 39 18.71 -19.12 2.33
N PRO A 40 17.43 -18.73 2.18
CA PRO A 40 17.03 -17.33 2.36
C PRO A 40 16.86 -16.95 3.84
N PHE A 41 16.96 -17.90 4.78
CA PHE A 41 16.67 -17.68 6.20
C PHE A 41 17.92 -17.54 7.08
N HIS A 42 19.09 -17.89 6.58
CA HIS A 42 20.37 -17.69 7.27
C HIS A 42 21.49 -17.52 6.26
N GLY A 43 22.59 -16.87 6.67
CA GLY A 43 23.75 -16.67 5.81
C GLY A 43 24.62 -17.93 5.73
N GLU A 44 24.82 -18.46 4.53
CA GLU A 44 25.74 -19.57 4.24
C GLU A 44 26.44 -19.40 2.90
N LYS A 45 27.59 -20.07 2.73
CA LYS A 45 28.35 -20.09 1.46
C LYS A 45 28.01 -21.30 0.59
N ASP A 46 27.73 -22.43 1.22
CA ASP A 46 27.42 -23.68 0.55
C ASP A 46 25.89 -23.91 0.51
N PRO A 47 25.33 -24.33 -0.65
CA PRO A 47 23.89 -24.59 -0.76
C PRO A 47 23.42 -25.69 0.19
N SER A 48 22.60 -25.35 1.19
CA SER A 48 21.98 -26.33 2.09
C SER A 48 20.46 -26.36 2.01
N PHE A 49 19.85 -25.44 1.26
CA PHE A 49 18.41 -25.34 1.09
C PHE A 49 17.93 -26.28 -0.01
N THR A 50 17.07 -27.23 0.34
CA THR A 50 16.52 -28.23 -0.58
C THR A 50 15.01 -28.10 -0.69
N VAL A 51 14.49 -28.15 -1.93
CA VAL A 51 13.06 -28.17 -2.24
C VAL A 51 12.72 -29.46 -2.96
N SER A 52 11.70 -30.17 -2.47
CA SER A 52 11.22 -31.41 -3.07
C SER A 52 9.92 -31.14 -3.82
N ASP A 53 9.95 -31.32 -5.14
CA ASP A 53 8.78 -31.19 -6.01
C ASP A 53 7.75 -32.30 -5.74
N GLU A 54 8.23 -33.54 -5.53
CA GLU A 54 7.35 -34.68 -5.24
C GLU A 54 6.62 -34.53 -3.89
N LYS A 55 7.32 -34.06 -2.86
CA LYS A 55 6.76 -33.92 -1.51
C LYS A 55 6.12 -32.55 -1.26
N GLN A 56 6.30 -31.59 -2.15
CA GLN A 56 5.84 -30.20 -2.00
C GLN A 56 6.28 -29.55 -0.67
N ILE A 57 7.53 -29.80 -0.26
CA ILE A 57 8.13 -29.25 0.97
C ILE A 57 9.54 -28.72 0.72
N PHE A 58 10.01 -27.83 1.60
CA PHE A 58 11.40 -27.42 1.68
C PHE A 58 12.04 -27.89 2.99
N HIS A 59 13.36 -28.05 2.96
CA HIS A 59 14.18 -28.30 4.14
C HIS A 59 15.58 -27.71 3.94
N CYS A 60 16.05 -26.99 4.95
CA CYS A 60 17.39 -26.43 5.00
C CYS A 60 18.26 -27.26 5.94
N PHE A 61 19.33 -27.88 5.42
CA PHE A 61 20.22 -28.70 6.24
C PHE A 61 21.17 -27.88 7.12
N GLY A 62 21.41 -26.60 6.82
CA GLY A 62 22.23 -25.71 7.64
C GLY A 62 21.54 -25.20 8.92
N CYS A 63 20.30 -24.70 8.81
CA CYS A 63 19.58 -24.08 9.95
C CYS A 63 18.36 -24.88 10.44
N GLY A 64 18.02 -25.99 9.79
CA GLY A 64 16.86 -26.82 10.14
C GLY A 64 15.50 -26.24 9.76
N ALA A 65 15.45 -25.09 9.06
CA ALA A 65 14.19 -24.54 8.58
C ALA A 65 13.54 -25.50 7.58
N SER A 66 12.28 -25.87 7.83
CA SER A 66 11.52 -26.80 6.98
C SER A 66 10.05 -26.47 6.99
N GLY A 67 9.33 -26.87 5.95
CA GLY A 67 7.88 -26.77 5.92
C GLY A 67 7.29 -26.80 4.51
N SER A 68 6.01 -26.45 4.46
CA SER A 68 5.24 -26.28 3.23
C SER A 68 5.50 -24.93 2.58
N VAL A 69 4.85 -24.69 1.43
CA VAL A 69 4.84 -23.39 0.75
C VAL A 69 4.32 -22.25 1.65
N PHE A 70 3.38 -22.53 2.56
CA PHE A 70 2.89 -21.53 3.51
C PHE A 70 3.97 -21.17 4.53
N ASP A 71 4.66 -22.17 5.10
CA ASP A 71 5.73 -21.95 6.06
C ASP A 71 6.87 -21.14 5.45
N PHE A 72 7.17 -21.37 4.17
CA PHE A 72 8.15 -20.60 3.43
C PHE A 72 7.75 -19.11 3.34
N LEU A 73 6.51 -18.81 2.95
CA LEU A 73 6.01 -17.43 2.83
C LEU A 73 5.92 -16.74 4.20
N MET A 74 5.46 -17.47 5.22
CA MET A 74 5.40 -16.96 6.59
C MET A 74 6.78 -16.52 7.06
N ARG A 75 7.82 -17.33 6.81
CA ARG A 75 9.20 -17.01 7.21
C ARG A 75 9.84 -15.92 6.34
N SER A 76 9.68 -16.01 5.02
CA SER A 76 10.34 -15.08 4.08
C SER A 76 9.75 -13.68 4.13
N ARG A 77 8.44 -13.55 4.40
CA ARG A 77 7.72 -12.28 4.38
C ARG A 77 7.17 -11.85 5.74
N ASN A 78 7.50 -12.59 6.81
CA ASN A 78 6.98 -12.36 8.16
C ASN A 78 5.45 -12.27 8.20
N LEU A 79 4.79 -13.19 7.49
CA LEU A 79 3.33 -13.26 7.38
C LEU A 79 2.75 -14.20 8.43
N SER A 80 1.54 -13.89 8.90
CA SER A 80 0.70 -14.89 9.56
C SER A 80 0.24 -15.96 8.55
N PHE A 81 -0.17 -17.13 9.05
CA PHE A 81 -0.71 -18.20 8.19
C PHE A 81 -1.87 -17.71 7.32
N ALA A 82 -2.77 -16.90 7.89
CA ALA A 82 -3.93 -16.38 7.17
C ALA A 82 -3.54 -15.39 6.06
N GLU A 83 -2.48 -14.61 6.26
CA GLU A 83 -1.92 -13.73 5.23
C GLU A 83 -1.20 -14.54 4.14
N ALA A 84 -0.45 -15.58 4.49
CA ALA A 84 0.19 -16.48 3.52
C ALA A 84 -0.84 -17.20 2.63
N VAL A 85 -1.96 -17.67 3.21
CA VAL A 85 -3.07 -18.24 2.45
C VAL A 85 -3.69 -17.20 1.51
N LYS A 86 -3.88 -15.96 1.98
CA LYS A 86 -4.43 -14.87 1.17
C LYS A 86 -3.53 -14.48 0.01
N GLU A 87 -2.22 -14.44 0.24
CA GLU A 87 -1.25 -14.13 -0.78
C GLU A 87 -1.25 -15.16 -1.91
N LEU A 88 -1.20 -16.45 -1.57
CA LEU A 88 -1.26 -17.52 -2.56
C LEU A 88 -2.63 -17.57 -3.24
N ALA A 89 -3.72 -17.42 -2.52
CA ALA A 89 -5.06 -17.38 -3.11
C ALA A 89 -5.19 -16.25 -4.13
N ASN A 90 -4.68 -15.04 -3.83
CA ASN A 90 -4.65 -13.94 -4.77
C ASN A 90 -3.78 -14.24 -6.00
N ARG A 91 -2.60 -14.85 -5.80
CA ARG A 91 -1.67 -15.20 -6.89
C ARG A 91 -2.26 -16.21 -7.87
N TYR A 92 -3.04 -17.16 -7.37
CA TYR A 92 -3.70 -18.20 -8.17
C TYR A 92 -5.17 -17.89 -8.48
N SER A 93 -5.65 -16.67 -8.21
CA SER A 93 -7.04 -16.24 -8.44
C SER A 93 -8.10 -17.14 -7.77
N ILE A 94 -7.76 -17.74 -6.63
CA ILE A 94 -8.68 -18.58 -5.83
C ILE A 94 -9.52 -17.67 -4.92
N PRO A 95 -10.85 -17.67 -5.04
CA PRO A 95 -11.70 -16.78 -4.26
C PRO A 95 -11.72 -17.20 -2.79
N LEU A 96 -11.19 -16.34 -1.91
CA LEU A 96 -11.35 -16.54 -0.47
C LEU A 96 -12.71 -16.05 0.01
N PRO A 97 -13.32 -16.73 1.01
CA PRO A 97 -14.57 -16.32 1.60
C PRO A 97 -14.33 -14.98 2.30
N GLN A 98 -14.80 -13.91 1.68
CA GLN A 98 -14.75 -12.60 2.30
C GLN A 98 -15.66 -12.67 3.53
N ARG A 99 -15.12 -12.29 4.69
CA ARG A 99 -15.99 -12.02 5.85
C ARG A 99 -17.02 -11.01 5.37
N GLN A 100 -18.31 -11.34 5.48
CA GLN A 100 -19.32 -10.31 5.30
C GLN A 100 -18.96 -9.16 6.22
N GLU A 101 -18.66 -8.01 5.63
CA GLU A 101 -18.39 -6.82 6.42
C GLU A 101 -19.61 -6.54 7.28
N THR A 102 -19.36 -6.33 8.56
CA THR A 102 -20.40 -5.76 9.40
C THR A 102 -20.82 -4.41 8.80
N GLY A 103 -22.08 -4.01 8.99
CA GLY A 103 -22.53 -2.68 8.54
C GLY A 103 -21.67 -1.54 9.08
N ARG A 104 -20.99 -1.74 10.22
CA ARG A 104 -19.99 -0.81 10.77
C ARG A 104 -18.70 -0.78 9.94
N GLU A 105 -18.12 -1.92 9.60
CA GLU A 105 -16.89 -1.99 8.80
C GLU A 105 -17.08 -1.38 7.42
N LYS A 106 -18.21 -1.69 6.74
CA LYS A 106 -18.55 -1.09 5.45
C LYS A 106 -18.63 0.43 5.53
N ARG A 107 -19.35 0.97 6.52
CA ARG A 107 -19.45 2.43 6.74
C ARG A 107 -18.10 3.09 7.00
N MET A 108 -17.22 2.44 7.77
CA MET A 108 -15.87 2.95 8.05
C MET A 108 -15.01 2.97 6.79
N ARG A 109 -15.08 1.93 5.96
CA ARG A 109 -14.37 1.89 4.67
C ARG A 109 -14.87 2.97 3.72
N GLU A 110 -16.19 3.10 3.55
CA GLU A 110 -16.78 4.13 2.71
C GLU A 110 -16.44 5.55 3.19
N LEU A 111 -16.36 5.76 4.51
CA LEU A 111 -15.89 7.01 5.07
C LEU A 111 -14.41 7.27 4.75
N ALA A 112 -13.54 6.29 5.01
CA ALA A 112 -12.12 6.40 4.70
C ALA A 112 -11.87 6.72 3.22
N GLU A 113 -12.62 6.07 2.33
CA GLU A 113 -12.55 6.31 0.89
C GLU A 113 -12.93 7.74 0.52
N ARG A 114 -14.04 8.23 1.07
CA ARG A 114 -14.48 9.62 0.86
C ARG A 114 -13.45 10.63 1.35
N LEU A 115 -12.86 10.40 2.53
CA LEU A 115 -11.85 11.28 3.09
C LEU A 115 -10.55 11.26 2.27
N ARG A 116 -10.14 10.09 1.77
CA ARG A 116 -8.95 9.97 0.90
C ARG A 116 -9.14 10.74 -0.40
N ARG A 117 -10.25 10.50 -1.09
CA ARG A 117 -10.57 11.19 -2.36
C ARG A 117 -10.56 12.71 -2.23
N VAL A 118 -11.05 13.23 -1.10
CA VAL A 118 -11.04 14.68 -0.85
C VAL A 118 -9.63 15.21 -0.57
N ASN A 119 -8.77 14.44 0.10
CA ASN A 119 -7.35 14.79 0.28
C ASN A 119 -6.58 14.76 -1.05
N GLU A 120 -6.84 13.78 -1.92
CA GLU A 120 -6.24 13.71 -3.25
C GLU A 120 -6.59 14.94 -4.11
N LEU A 121 -7.86 15.33 -4.10
CA LEU A 121 -8.31 16.56 -4.79
C LEU A 121 -7.63 17.81 -4.22
N ALA A 122 -7.47 17.89 -2.90
CA ALA A 122 -6.79 19.02 -2.27
C ALA A 122 -5.29 19.05 -2.61
N ALA A 123 -4.62 17.89 -2.61
CA ALA A 123 -3.21 17.79 -3.02
C ALA A 123 -3.03 18.22 -4.48
N ALA A 124 -3.90 17.76 -5.39
CA ALA A 124 -3.88 18.17 -6.78
C ALA A 124 -4.11 19.68 -6.95
N TYR A 125 -5.05 20.27 -6.21
CA TYR A 125 -5.27 21.71 -6.20
C TYR A 125 -4.03 22.48 -5.75
N PHE A 126 -3.43 22.12 -4.61
CA PHE A 126 -2.27 22.84 -4.09
C PHE A 126 -1.03 22.67 -4.97
N ASN A 127 -0.86 21.51 -5.61
CA ASN A 127 0.20 21.30 -6.60
C ASN A 127 -0.02 22.18 -7.84
N GLN A 128 -1.25 22.23 -8.37
CA GLN A 128 -1.57 23.11 -9.49
C GLN A 128 -1.31 24.59 -9.16
N VAL A 129 -1.66 25.02 -7.95
CA VAL A 129 -1.38 26.38 -7.47
C VAL A 129 0.13 26.64 -7.35
N LEU A 130 0.92 25.68 -6.87
CA LEU A 130 2.38 25.83 -6.77
C LEU A 130 3.02 26.03 -8.15
N LEU A 131 2.52 25.31 -9.16
CA LEU A 131 3.04 25.34 -10.53
C LEU A 131 2.55 26.55 -11.34
N ASP A 132 1.52 27.26 -10.87
CA ASP A 132 1.08 28.51 -11.47
C ASP A 132 2.03 29.66 -11.10
N GLU A 133 2.57 30.35 -12.11
CA GLU A 133 3.61 31.37 -11.91
C GLU A 133 3.11 32.55 -11.07
N ASN A 134 1.86 32.97 -11.27
CA ASN A 134 1.27 34.14 -10.60
C ASN A 134 0.99 33.88 -9.11
N SER A 135 0.52 32.69 -8.77
CA SER A 135 0.12 32.35 -7.41
C SER A 135 1.20 31.59 -6.63
N GLY A 136 1.96 30.72 -7.28
CA GLY A 136 2.94 29.82 -6.67
C GLY A 136 4.40 30.16 -6.92
N GLY A 137 4.74 31.08 -7.84
CA GLY A 137 6.12 31.32 -8.28
C GLY A 137 7.13 31.59 -7.15
N ALA A 138 6.75 32.37 -6.14
CA ALA A 138 7.61 32.63 -4.97
C ALA A 138 7.83 31.37 -4.11
N ALA A 139 6.79 30.55 -3.93
CA ALA A 139 6.87 29.29 -3.19
C ALA A 139 7.71 28.24 -3.95
N LEU A 140 7.57 28.20 -5.28
CA LEU A 140 8.36 27.35 -6.16
C LEU A 140 9.85 27.73 -6.12
N THR A 141 10.15 29.02 -6.23
CA THR A 141 11.53 29.54 -6.10
C THR A 141 12.14 29.19 -4.75
N TYR A 142 11.36 29.33 -3.67
CA TYR A 142 11.81 28.93 -2.34
C TYR A 142 12.13 27.42 -2.26
N LEU A 143 11.25 26.54 -2.76
CA LEU A 143 11.52 25.10 -2.80
C LEU A 143 12.80 24.76 -3.59
N GLN A 144 12.98 25.38 -4.75
CA GLN A 144 14.17 25.19 -5.59
C GLN A 144 15.45 25.63 -4.88
N SER A 145 15.44 26.80 -4.21
CA SER A 145 16.57 27.27 -3.39
C SER A 145 16.92 26.35 -2.22
N ARG A 146 15.98 25.49 -1.81
CA ARG A 146 16.16 24.47 -0.76
C ARG A 146 16.56 23.10 -1.32
N GLY A 147 16.86 23.02 -2.62
CA GLY A 147 17.30 21.80 -3.29
C GLY A 147 16.15 20.86 -3.71
N MET A 148 14.90 21.30 -3.66
CA MET A 148 13.79 20.51 -4.17
C MET A 148 13.60 20.79 -5.66
N GLY A 149 14.17 19.89 -6.48
CA GLY A 149 14.04 19.95 -7.93
C GLY A 149 12.65 19.55 -8.44
N PRO A 150 12.38 19.72 -9.75
CA PRO A 150 11.10 19.39 -10.36
C PRO A 150 10.63 17.96 -10.12
N GLU A 151 11.56 17.00 -10.15
CA GLU A 151 11.27 15.57 -9.89
C GLU A 151 10.68 15.35 -8.49
N VAL A 152 11.31 15.91 -7.46
CA VAL A 152 10.83 15.81 -6.07
C VAL A 152 9.46 16.48 -5.91
N ILE A 153 9.27 17.65 -6.54
CA ILE A 153 7.99 18.37 -6.50
C ILE A 153 6.88 17.51 -7.12
N GLN A 154 7.17 16.82 -8.22
CA GLN A 154 6.22 15.98 -8.94
C GLN A 154 5.92 14.67 -8.18
N ASP A 155 6.95 13.92 -7.78
CA ASP A 155 6.81 12.61 -7.14
C ASP A 155 6.04 12.71 -5.81
N PHE A 156 6.38 13.72 -5.01
CA PHE A 156 5.74 13.97 -3.72
C PHE A 156 4.50 14.87 -3.83
N GLN A 157 4.16 15.36 -5.03
CA GLN A 157 3.05 16.28 -5.28
C GLN A 157 3.06 17.48 -4.33
N LEU A 158 4.23 18.09 -4.16
CA LEU A 158 4.35 19.27 -3.32
C LEU A 158 3.45 20.38 -3.84
N GLY A 159 2.89 21.16 -2.92
CA GLY A 159 1.92 22.19 -3.26
C GLY A 159 2.11 23.48 -2.49
N TYR A 160 1.27 24.46 -2.80
CA TYR A 160 1.22 25.73 -2.11
C TYR A 160 -0.24 26.10 -1.83
N ALA A 161 -0.50 26.45 -0.57
CA ALA A 161 -1.77 27.05 -0.15
C ALA A 161 -1.66 28.58 -0.24
N PRO A 162 -2.41 29.25 -1.12
CA PRO A 162 -2.38 30.70 -1.24
C PRO A 162 -2.80 31.41 0.04
N GLN A 163 -2.54 32.71 0.11
CA GLN A 163 -3.07 33.58 1.16
C GLN A 163 -4.55 33.93 0.88
N SER A 164 -5.37 32.92 0.57
CA SER A 164 -6.82 33.05 0.38
C SER A 164 -7.57 32.34 1.50
N TRP A 165 -8.76 32.83 1.84
CA TRP A 165 -9.62 32.20 2.85
C TRP A 165 -10.53 31.10 2.29
N ASP A 166 -10.67 31.02 0.97
CA ASP A 166 -11.71 30.17 0.35
C ASP A 166 -11.30 29.53 -0.99
N GLY A 167 -10.01 29.53 -1.33
CA GLY A 167 -9.53 29.02 -2.60
C GLY A 167 -9.79 27.52 -2.76
N LEU A 168 -9.38 26.72 -1.76
CA LEU A 168 -9.64 25.29 -1.73
C LEU A 168 -11.14 25.01 -1.60
N LYS A 169 -11.87 25.74 -0.75
CA LYS A 169 -13.34 25.63 -0.63
C LYS A 169 -14.03 25.79 -1.99
N ARG A 170 -13.70 26.83 -2.77
CA ARG A 170 -14.27 27.05 -4.10
C ARG A 170 -13.90 25.94 -5.08
N TYR A 171 -12.66 25.48 -5.05
CA TYR A 171 -12.22 24.34 -5.86
C TYR A 171 -12.98 23.05 -5.52
N LEU A 172 -13.16 22.73 -4.25
CA LEU A 172 -13.90 21.53 -3.82
C LEU A 172 -15.39 21.61 -4.21
N LEU A 173 -16.01 22.79 -4.11
CA LEU A 173 -17.38 23.02 -4.58
C LEU A 173 -17.51 22.80 -6.10
N SER A 174 -16.56 23.30 -6.91
CA SER A 174 -16.60 23.09 -8.36
C SER A 174 -16.43 21.61 -8.75
N ARG A 175 -15.79 20.82 -7.87
CA ARG A 175 -15.68 19.35 -7.98
C ARG A 175 -16.84 18.58 -7.34
N LYS A 176 -17.92 19.27 -6.93
CA LYS A 176 -19.12 18.69 -6.29
C LYS A 176 -18.81 17.90 -5.01
N VAL A 177 -17.78 18.30 -4.27
CA VAL A 177 -17.43 17.70 -2.98
C VAL A 177 -18.32 18.29 -1.89
N ASP A 178 -18.85 17.42 -1.02
CA ASP A 178 -19.54 17.86 0.20
C ASP A 178 -18.54 18.51 1.18
N LEU A 179 -18.77 19.79 1.50
CA LEU A 179 -17.91 20.55 2.41
C LEU A 179 -17.84 19.94 3.81
N LYS A 180 -18.86 19.19 4.27
CA LYS A 180 -18.78 18.47 5.54
C LYS A 180 -17.68 17.41 5.52
N THR A 181 -17.49 16.73 4.39
CA THR A 181 -16.41 15.76 4.20
C THR A 181 -15.05 16.47 4.23
N ALA A 182 -14.93 17.66 3.63
CA ALA A 182 -13.70 18.45 3.65
C ALA A 182 -13.35 19.00 5.06
N VAL A 183 -14.36 19.38 5.84
CA VAL A 183 -14.19 19.73 7.26
C VAL A 183 -13.75 18.51 8.06
N GLN A 184 -14.37 17.35 7.85
CA GLN A 184 -14.00 16.11 8.53
C GLN A 184 -12.59 15.63 8.15
N ALA A 185 -12.17 15.84 6.90
CA ALA A 185 -10.81 15.60 6.43
C ALA A 185 -9.79 16.61 7.01
N GLY A 186 -10.26 17.64 7.71
CA GLY A 186 -9.40 18.66 8.30
C GLY A 186 -8.82 19.65 7.30
N LEU A 187 -9.38 19.76 6.10
CA LEU A 187 -8.94 20.72 5.08
C LEU A 187 -9.60 22.08 5.24
N LEU A 188 -10.82 22.10 5.76
CA LEU A 188 -11.60 23.30 6.05
C LEU A 188 -11.89 23.41 7.55
N VAL A 189 -12.00 24.64 8.04
CA VAL A 189 -12.42 24.94 9.41
C VAL A 189 -13.86 25.44 9.38
N LYS A 190 -14.72 24.81 10.19
CA LYS A 190 -16.12 25.23 10.35
C LYS A 190 -16.17 26.59 11.05
N LYS A 191 -16.89 27.56 10.46
CA LYS A 191 -17.19 28.87 11.06
C LYS A 191 -18.61 28.90 11.63
N SER A 192 -19.57 28.29 10.94
CA SER A 192 -20.97 28.12 11.37
C SER A 192 -21.58 26.87 10.75
N GLU A 193 -22.88 26.59 10.99
CA GLU A 193 -23.57 25.46 10.36
C GLU A 193 -23.56 25.48 8.84
N ARG A 194 -23.46 26.67 8.22
CA ARG A 194 -23.50 26.84 6.76
C ARG A 194 -22.21 27.42 6.18
N ASP A 195 -21.22 27.73 7.00
CA ASP A 195 -20.00 28.39 6.55
C ASP A 195 -18.72 27.76 7.09
N CYS A 196 -17.70 27.76 6.25
CA CYS A 196 -16.36 27.25 6.51
C CYS A 196 -15.34 27.98 5.64
N TYR A 197 -14.08 27.87 6.01
CA TYR A 197 -12.94 28.50 5.34
C TYR A 197 -11.73 27.57 5.30
N ASP A 198 -10.76 27.86 4.43
CA ASP A 198 -9.57 27.05 4.21
C ASP A 198 -8.71 26.98 5.48
N ARG A 199 -8.31 25.78 5.92
CA ARG A 199 -7.42 25.62 7.08
C ARG A 199 -6.01 26.14 6.79
N PHE A 200 -5.47 25.77 5.63
CA PHE A 200 -4.09 26.08 5.23
C PHE A 200 -4.07 27.34 4.38
N ARG A 201 -3.19 28.28 4.74
CA ARG A 201 -3.04 29.57 4.04
C ARG A 201 -1.59 30.02 4.12
N HIS A 202 -1.07 30.51 3.00
CA HIS A 202 0.31 30.97 2.85
C HIS A 202 1.35 29.95 3.36
N ARG A 203 1.21 28.69 2.93
CA ARG A 203 2.05 27.57 3.37
C ARG A 203 2.41 26.66 2.21
N LEU A 204 3.61 26.11 2.25
CA LEU A 204 3.94 24.92 1.47
C LEU A 204 3.15 23.73 1.99
N MET A 205 2.70 22.90 1.06
CA MET A 205 1.87 21.73 1.32
C MET A 205 2.66 20.48 0.96
N PHE A 206 2.74 19.55 1.91
CA PHE A 206 3.40 18.26 1.76
C PHE A 206 2.34 17.18 1.97
N PRO A 207 1.83 16.55 0.91
CA PRO A 207 0.86 15.46 1.03
C PRO A 207 1.46 14.27 1.79
N ILE A 208 0.72 13.76 2.78
CA ILE A 208 1.07 12.51 3.48
C ILE A 208 0.28 11.38 2.83
N LYS A 209 0.99 10.45 2.18
CA LYS A 209 0.41 9.29 1.51
C LYS A 209 0.58 8.05 2.37
N ASP A 210 -0.37 7.11 2.31
CA ASP A 210 -0.15 5.78 2.88
C ASP A 210 0.76 4.96 1.96
N MET A 211 1.31 3.86 2.48
CA MET A 211 2.19 2.95 1.71
C MET A 211 1.41 2.03 0.75
N ARG A 212 0.15 2.34 0.46
CA ARG A 212 -0.72 1.50 -0.37
C ARG A 212 -0.77 1.98 -1.81
#